data_AF-A0A964LBS2-F1
#
_entry.id   AF-A0A964LBS2-F1
#
_cell.length_a   1.000
_cell.length_b   1.000
_cell.length_c   1.000
_cell.angle_alpha   90.00
_cell.angle_beta   90.00
_cell.angle_gamma   90.00
#
_symmetry.space_group_name_H-M   'P 1'
#
loop_
_entity.id
_entity.type
_entity.pdbx_description
1 polymer ?
#
loop_
_entity_poly.entity_id
_entity_poly.type
_entity_poly.pdbx_seq_one_letter_code
_entity_poly.pdbx_strand_id
1 'polypeptide(L)'
;MPIALTCACGQQQTVANTAAGQTLACVGCGKALTVPAMGVLASTRTKSKPAVPRSFRRSAAVLTALCALVLLPTGAALVWWLTREQSIEPTPIAQIDDTPPVRQRPIDAAPPPEKKSQAAPIEPDPPETQPREKPVLEPIKAKDPVVEPVKPKEKEPPLIEPVKPKEKDPVKPKEKDPPKPKEKEKDPPLVVKKPNVMEPLKLVWKLKAGDTFLQELVVTQKPTFKVQGIAVASLLQYQIVSRFTVQKVNDDGSLVVVQKVEGARLLQADDLTRSTIGGAVGQLPGTTHTLHLSPQMDVTKLEGGAGGAKVGNFKVNGGAGMQMASLLDRDGWKELAQVTFFQMDQPLKVNDRWSKPMTHNWGGLGSWHGKINYAYVGQQQNLHKVAYGLQLAYRAPNAGMIAGMKINGAQFQPQQAEGTILFDAAKGRVVAAEERFRVRGVINTNLLGQNTLLEIDEDQHFLIRIHEKMMP
;
A
#
# COMPACT_ATOMS: atom_id res chain seq x y z
N MET A 1 18.09 5.48 11.79
CA MET A 1 17.34 4.22 11.99
C MET A 1 18.35 3.13 12.35
N PRO A 2 18.10 2.22 13.29
CA PRO A 2 19.00 1.11 13.57
C PRO A 2 19.06 0.12 12.39
N ILE A 3 20.21 -0.49 12.14
CA ILE A 3 20.43 -1.51 11.10
C ILE A 3 20.20 -2.88 11.74
N ALA A 4 19.30 -3.70 11.18
CA ALA A 4 19.11 -5.08 11.61
C ALA A 4 20.09 -6.01 10.89
N LEU A 5 20.84 -6.80 11.65
CA LEU A 5 21.76 -7.81 11.14
C LEU A 5 21.31 -9.19 11.61
N THR A 6 21.40 -10.18 10.73
CA THR A 6 21.15 -11.60 11.07
C THR A 6 22.46 -12.36 11.01
N CYS A 7 22.82 -13.02 12.11
CA CYS A 7 24.01 -13.87 12.15
C CYS A 7 23.74 -15.23 11.49
N ALA A 8 24.81 -15.92 11.08
CA ALA A 8 24.75 -17.29 10.61
C ALA A 8 24.19 -18.28 11.66
N CYS A 9 24.21 -17.94 12.95
CA CYS A 9 23.55 -18.75 13.99
C CYS A 9 22.04 -18.48 14.12
N GLY A 10 21.45 -17.61 13.28
CA GLY A 10 20.04 -17.22 13.34
C GLY A 10 19.72 -16.06 14.29
N GLN A 11 20.67 -15.63 15.13
CA GLN A 11 20.46 -14.50 16.03
C GLN A 11 20.38 -13.17 15.26
N GLN A 12 19.32 -12.41 15.51
CA GLN A 12 19.17 -11.05 15.01
C GLN A 12 19.68 -10.03 16.05
N GLN A 13 20.36 -8.98 15.57
CA GLN A 13 20.82 -7.86 16.40
C GLN A 13 20.64 -6.54 15.67
N THR A 14 20.19 -5.51 16.39
CA THR A 14 20.04 -4.15 15.87
C THR A 14 21.21 -3.30 16.32
N VAL A 15 21.84 -2.59 15.37
CA VAL A 15 23.01 -1.75 15.63
C VAL A 15 22.74 -0.32 15.20
N ALA A 16 23.36 0.65 15.85
CA ALA A 16 23.22 2.05 15.47
C ALA A 16 23.81 2.30 14.07
N ASN A 17 23.27 3.27 13.33
CA ASN A 17 23.76 3.66 12.00
C ASN A 17 25.25 4.06 12.00
N THR A 18 25.77 4.54 13.14
CA THR A 18 27.19 4.91 13.30
C THR A 18 28.12 3.70 13.23
N ALA A 19 27.60 2.47 13.34
CA ALA A 19 28.37 1.25 13.17
C ALA A 19 28.50 0.80 11.70
N ALA A 20 27.93 1.52 10.73
CA ALA A 20 28.04 1.16 9.31
C ALA A 20 29.51 1.05 8.87
N GLY A 21 29.87 -0.07 8.23
CA GLY A 21 31.24 -0.39 7.84
C GLY A 21 32.11 -1.02 8.94
N GLN A 22 31.61 -1.12 10.18
CA GLN A 22 32.32 -1.79 11.28
C GLN A 22 32.03 -3.29 11.30
N THR A 23 32.93 -4.06 11.91
CA THR A 23 32.71 -5.48 12.21
C THR A 23 32.42 -5.62 13.70
N LEU A 24 31.30 -6.25 14.04
CA LEU A 24 30.85 -6.47 15.42
C LEU A 24 30.73 -7.96 15.70
N ALA A 25 30.94 -8.39 16.95
CA ALA A 25 30.68 -9.78 17.33
C ALA A 25 29.18 -10.03 17.50
N CYS A 26 28.68 -11.17 17.03
CA CYS A 26 27.32 -11.62 17.28
C CYS A 26 27.10 -11.88 18.77
N VAL A 27 26.05 -11.31 19.37
CA VAL A 27 25.72 -11.53 20.78
C VAL A 27 25.37 -12.99 21.12
N GLY A 28 24.93 -13.79 20.13
CA GLY A 28 24.57 -15.19 20.34
C GLY A 28 25.74 -16.18 20.21
N CYS A 29 26.62 -16.01 19.23
CA CYS A 29 27.68 -16.99 18.95
C CYS A 29 29.10 -16.40 18.87
N GLY A 30 29.28 -15.10 19.08
CA GLY A 30 30.58 -14.42 19.03
C GLY A 30 31.18 -14.24 17.63
N LYS A 31 30.60 -14.84 16.57
CA LYS A 31 31.12 -14.68 15.20
C LYS A 31 31.03 -13.23 14.72
N ALA A 32 32.03 -12.81 13.96
CA ALA A 32 32.09 -11.49 13.35
C ALA A 32 30.92 -11.27 12.36
N LEU A 33 30.32 -10.08 12.45
CA LEU A 33 29.26 -9.58 11.58
C LEU A 33 29.68 -8.21 11.05
N THR A 34 29.82 -8.12 9.73
CA THR A 34 30.13 -6.85 9.07
C THR A 34 28.85 -6.06 8.86
N VAL A 35 28.78 -4.87 9.45
CA VAL A 35 27.69 -3.93 9.21
C VAL A 35 27.90 -3.34 7.80
N PRO A 36 26.96 -3.48 6.86
CA PRO A 36 27.14 -2.95 5.50
C PRO A 36 27.33 -1.43 5.55
N ALA A 37 28.34 -0.94 4.82
CA ALA A 37 28.54 0.50 4.65
C ALA A 37 27.40 1.05 3.77
N MET A 38 26.46 1.74 4.39
CA MET A 38 25.44 2.49 3.66
C MET A 38 26.14 3.66 2.95
N GLY A 39 26.09 3.65 1.62
CA GLY A 39 26.92 4.50 0.76
C GLY A 39 26.93 5.99 1.12
N VAL A 40 28.02 6.41 1.76
CA VAL A 40 28.66 7.69 1.43
C VAL A 40 29.79 7.32 0.49
N LEU A 41 29.61 7.60 -0.81
CA LEU A 41 30.71 7.59 -1.77
C LEU A 41 31.69 8.71 -1.37
N ALA A 42 32.56 8.43 -0.39
CA ALA A 42 33.74 9.21 -0.16
C ALA A 42 34.66 8.95 -1.36
N SER A 43 34.66 9.90 -2.31
CA SER A 43 35.61 9.97 -3.41
C SER A 43 37.04 10.01 -2.86
N THR A 44 37.67 8.85 -2.64
CA THR A 44 39.12 8.77 -2.55
C THR A 44 39.69 8.92 -3.95
N ARG A 45 40.02 10.17 -4.29
CA ARG A 45 40.67 10.56 -5.54
C ARG A 45 42.14 10.18 -5.50
N THR A 46 42.46 8.93 -5.83
CA THR A 46 43.85 8.50 -6.08
C THR A 46 44.23 8.96 -7.49
N LYS A 47 45.08 10.00 -7.58
CA LYS A 47 45.71 10.47 -8.83
C LYS A 47 46.67 9.39 -9.34
N SER A 48 46.24 8.59 -10.30
CA SER A 48 47.15 7.88 -11.22
C SER A 48 47.08 8.52 -12.60
N LYS A 49 48.22 9.04 -13.09
CA LYS A 49 48.39 9.54 -14.46
C LYS A 49 48.24 8.36 -15.44
N PRO A 50 47.36 8.43 -16.45
CA PRO A 50 47.35 7.42 -17.50
C PRO A 50 48.42 7.75 -18.55
N ALA A 51 49.28 6.78 -18.84
CA ALA A 51 50.12 6.78 -20.02
C ALA A 51 49.24 6.59 -21.26
N VAL A 52 49.35 7.50 -22.23
CA VAL A 52 48.59 7.50 -23.48
C VAL A 52 49.33 6.66 -24.54
N PRO A 53 48.76 5.55 -25.04
CA PRO A 53 49.30 4.88 -26.21
C PRO A 53 48.98 5.67 -27.50
N ARG A 54 50.02 6.11 -28.20
CA ARG A 54 49.96 6.72 -29.53
C ARG A 54 49.68 5.66 -30.60
N SER A 55 48.42 5.39 -30.94
CA SER A 55 48.09 4.79 -32.25
C SER A 55 46.63 4.95 -32.73
N PHE A 56 45.78 5.73 -32.06
CA PHE A 56 44.34 5.80 -32.40
C PHE A 56 43.91 7.08 -33.14
N ARG A 57 44.68 7.53 -34.14
CA ARG A 57 44.39 8.78 -34.88
C ARG A 57 43.82 8.61 -36.30
N ARG A 58 43.69 7.39 -36.82
CA ARG A 58 43.16 7.17 -38.19
C ARG A 58 41.72 6.63 -38.25
N SER A 59 41.18 6.11 -37.15
CA SER A 59 39.83 5.52 -37.14
C SER A 59 38.72 6.50 -36.77
N ALA A 60 39.04 7.64 -36.15
CA ALA A 60 38.05 8.62 -35.70
C ALA A 60 37.42 9.40 -36.86
N ALA A 61 38.16 9.70 -37.93
CA ALA A 61 37.64 10.48 -39.06
C ALA A 61 36.64 9.73 -39.95
N VAL A 62 36.74 8.39 -40.03
CA VAL A 62 35.83 7.56 -40.83
C VAL A 62 34.49 7.38 -40.11
N LEU A 63 34.49 7.29 -38.78
CA LEU A 63 33.26 7.12 -38.00
C LEU A 63 32.42 8.41 -37.97
N THR A 64 33.03 9.60 -37.88
CA THR A 64 32.28 10.88 -37.92
C THR A 64 31.67 11.15 -39.31
N ALA A 65 32.35 10.76 -40.39
CA ALA A 65 31.80 10.91 -41.74
C ALA A 65 30.59 9.98 -41.99
N LEU A 66 30.64 8.75 -41.46
CA LEU A 66 29.51 7.80 -41.53
C LEU A 66 28.32 8.23 -40.67
N CYS A 67 28.55 8.77 -39.46
CA CYS A 67 27.46 9.31 -38.65
C CYS A 67 26.82 10.56 -39.26
N ALA A 68 27.59 11.43 -39.94
CA ALA A 68 27.04 12.59 -40.63
C ALA A 68 26.17 12.20 -41.85
N LEU A 69 26.55 11.14 -42.59
CA LEU A 69 25.80 10.68 -43.77
C LEU A 69 24.47 9.99 -43.42
N VAL A 70 24.37 9.37 -42.25
CA VAL A 70 23.13 8.71 -41.78
C VAL A 70 22.15 9.71 -41.14
N LEU A 71 22.64 10.79 -40.53
CA LEU A 71 21.78 11.77 -39.83
C LEU A 71 21.13 12.83 -40.75
N LEU A 72 21.69 13.06 -41.94
CA LEU A 72 21.15 14.03 -42.90
C LEU A 72 19.78 13.67 -43.49
N PRO A 73 19.48 12.41 -43.91
CA PRO A 73 18.15 12.08 -44.42
C PRO A 73 17.07 12.01 -43.32
N THR A 74 17.43 11.67 -42.08
CA THR A 74 16.46 11.59 -40.96
C THR A 74 16.01 12.96 -40.46
N GLY A 75 16.87 13.98 -40.53
CA GLY A 75 16.53 15.35 -40.12
C GLY A 75 15.47 16.00 -41.02
N ALA A 76 15.56 15.78 -42.34
CA ALA A 76 14.61 16.35 -43.29
C ALA A 76 13.21 15.72 -43.19
N ALA A 77 13.12 14.41 -42.91
CA ALA A 77 11.85 13.73 -42.71
C ALA A 77 11.12 14.20 -41.43
N LEU A 78 11.87 14.51 -40.37
CA LEU A 78 11.30 14.99 -39.11
C LEU A 78 10.81 16.44 -39.22
N VAL A 79 11.55 17.30 -39.92
CA VAL A 79 11.11 18.68 -40.20
C VAL A 79 9.88 18.68 -41.11
N TRP A 80 9.86 17.85 -42.17
CA TRP A 80 8.68 17.72 -43.05
C TRP A 80 7.44 17.17 -42.33
N TRP A 81 7.61 16.24 -41.39
CA TRP A 81 6.50 15.73 -40.57
C TRP A 81 5.97 16.78 -39.59
N LEU A 82 6.85 17.64 -39.05
CA LEU A 82 6.47 18.71 -38.12
C LEU A 82 5.89 19.95 -38.83
N THR A 83 6.22 20.20 -40.09
CA THR A 83 5.68 21.33 -40.87
C THR A 83 4.49 20.98 -41.74
N ARG A 84 4.06 19.70 -41.80
CA ARG A 84 2.85 19.31 -42.51
C ARG A 84 1.62 19.75 -41.72
N GLU A 85 1.19 20.98 -41.98
CA GLU A 85 -0.06 21.57 -41.51
C GLU A 85 -1.22 20.59 -41.73
N GLN A 86 -1.84 20.19 -40.62
CA GLN A 86 -3.15 19.53 -40.66
C GLN A 86 -4.16 20.59 -41.07
N SER A 87 -4.57 20.57 -42.34
CA SER A 87 -5.77 21.27 -42.80
C SER A 87 -6.98 20.64 -42.13
N ILE A 88 -7.35 21.18 -40.97
CA ILE A 88 -8.64 20.97 -40.33
C ILE A 88 -9.64 21.76 -41.17
N GLU A 89 -10.48 21.05 -41.93
CA GLU A 89 -11.66 21.66 -42.54
C GLU A 89 -12.54 22.26 -41.42
N PRO A 90 -12.92 23.55 -41.51
CA PRO A 90 -13.80 24.15 -40.51
C PRO A 90 -15.20 23.56 -40.65
N THR A 91 -15.61 22.81 -39.64
CA THR A 91 -17.02 22.45 -39.43
C THR A 91 -17.83 23.75 -39.30
N PRO A 92 -18.92 23.96 -40.08
CA PRO A 92 -19.70 25.18 -40.01
C PRO A 92 -20.39 25.31 -38.64
N ILE A 93 -20.10 26.42 -37.97
CA ILE A 93 -20.75 26.85 -36.72
C ILE A 93 -22.14 27.36 -37.08
N ALA A 94 -23.17 26.79 -36.45
CA ALA A 94 -24.53 27.29 -36.52
C ALA A 94 -24.58 28.72 -35.94
N GLN A 95 -25.16 29.64 -36.72
CA GLN A 95 -25.40 31.03 -36.32
C GLN A 95 -26.27 31.07 -35.05
N ILE A 96 -25.80 31.80 -34.06
CA ILE A 96 -26.57 32.16 -32.86
C ILE A 96 -27.26 33.48 -33.19
N ASP A 97 -28.59 33.47 -33.22
CA ASP A 97 -29.42 34.67 -33.34
C ASP A 97 -29.29 35.53 -32.07
N ASP A 98 -28.81 36.76 -32.26
CA ASP A 98 -28.78 37.81 -31.23
C ASP A 98 -30.21 38.36 -31.00
N THR A 99 -31.00 37.66 -30.19
CA THR A 99 -32.24 38.23 -29.63
C THR A 99 -32.05 38.50 -28.13
N PRO A 100 -32.22 39.73 -27.64
CA PRO A 100 -32.07 40.02 -26.21
C PRO A 100 -33.18 39.34 -25.39
N PRO A 101 -32.88 38.88 -24.17
CA PRO A 101 -33.84 38.13 -23.36
C PRO A 101 -35.01 39.01 -22.92
N VAL A 102 -36.21 38.61 -23.36
CA VAL A 102 -37.48 39.17 -22.88
C VAL A 102 -37.66 38.81 -21.41
N ARG A 103 -37.82 39.83 -20.55
CA ARG A 103 -38.19 39.68 -19.13
C ARG A 103 -39.52 38.93 -19.01
N GLN A 104 -39.49 37.72 -18.47
CA GLN A 104 -40.70 37.02 -18.05
C GLN A 104 -41.18 37.58 -16.70
N ARG A 105 -42.45 38.00 -16.66
CA ARG A 105 -43.17 38.33 -15.42
C ARG A 105 -43.53 37.04 -14.67
N PRO A 106 -43.73 37.09 -13.34
CA PRO A 106 -44.21 35.96 -12.56
C PRO A 106 -45.64 35.61 -13.01
N ILE A 107 -45.88 34.35 -13.36
CA ILE A 107 -47.21 33.81 -13.62
C ILE A 107 -47.60 32.96 -12.42
N ASP A 108 -48.77 33.28 -11.86
CA ASP A 108 -49.42 32.59 -10.75
C ASP A 108 -49.69 31.11 -11.07
N ALA A 109 -49.55 30.28 -10.04
CA ALA A 109 -49.67 28.83 -10.11
C ALA A 109 -51.10 28.37 -10.48
N ALA A 110 -51.21 27.66 -11.60
CA ALA A 110 -52.38 26.85 -11.95
C ALA A 110 -52.16 25.37 -11.53
N PRO A 111 -53.21 24.63 -11.15
CA PRO A 111 -53.10 23.27 -10.65
C PRO A 111 -52.77 22.24 -11.76
N PRO A 112 -52.22 21.07 -11.39
CA PRO A 112 -51.70 20.11 -12.34
C PRO A 112 -52.82 19.39 -13.12
N PRO A 113 -52.64 19.14 -14.43
CA PRO A 113 -53.62 18.40 -15.22
C PRO A 113 -53.54 16.89 -14.99
N GLU A 114 -54.71 16.24 -15.03
CA GLU A 114 -54.91 14.80 -14.97
C GLU A 114 -54.16 14.04 -16.08
N LYS A 115 -53.47 12.98 -15.67
CA LYS A 115 -52.70 12.07 -16.53
C LYS A 115 -53.65 11.12 -17.26
N LYS A 116 -53.97 11.39 -18.53
CA LYS A 116 -54.53 10.36 -19.43
C LYS A 116 -53.41 9.42 -19.90
N SER A 117 -53.59 8.14 -19.60
CA SER A 117 -52.77 7.03 -20.06
C SER A 117 -52.89 6.88 -21.58
N GLN A 118 -51.78 7.02 -22.30
CA GLN A 118 -51.63 6.56 -23.69
C GLN A 118 -50.72 5.34 -23.69
N ALA A 119 -51.25 4.24 -24.23
CA ALA A 119 -50.53 2.99 -24.43
C ALA A 119 -49.39 3.16 -25.43
N ALA A 120 -48.25 2.55 -25.13
CA ALA A 120 -47.07 2.54 -25.99
C ALA A 120 -47.28 1.70 -27.27
N PRO A 121 -46.62 2.04 -28.39
CA PRO A 121 -46.62 1.21 -29.60
C PRO A 121 -45.87 -0.10 -29.36
N ILE A 122 -46.45 -1.21 -29.84
CA ILE A 122 -45.86 -2.54 -29.82
C ILE A 122 -44.73 -2.59 -30.87
N GLU A 123 -43.51 -2.84 -30.43
CA GLU A 123 -42.35 -3.12 -31.26
C GLU A 123 -42.50 -4.52 -31.90
N PRO A 124 -42.18 -4.72 -33.19
CA PRO A 124 -42.26 -6.04 -33.82
C PRO A 124 -41.12 -6.96 -33.35
N ASP A 125 -41.47 -8.21 -33.07
CA ASP A 125 -40.56 -9.25 -32.61
C ASP A 125 -39.39 -9.49 -33.60
N PRO A 126 -38.15 -9.72 -33.08
CA PRO A 126 -37.01 -10.02 -33.90
C PRO A 126 -37.11 -11.43 -34.52
N PRO A 127 -36.52 -11.65 -35.71
CA PRO A 127 -36.65 -12.91 -36.42
C PRO A 127 -35.95 -14.06 -35.68
N GLU A 128 -36.67 -15.17 -35.62
CA GLU A 128 -36.29 -16.46 -35.06
C GLU A 128 -34.97 -16.96 -35.67
N THR A 129 -33.94 -17.06 -34.83
CA THR A 129 -32.61 -17.52 -35.23
C THR A 129 -32.59 -19.03 -35.29
N GLN A 130 -32.22 -19.56 -36.46
CA GLN A 130 -32.10 -21.00 -36.71
C GLN A 130 -31.11 -21.69 -35.74
N PRO A 131 -31.31 -22.98 -35.42
CA PRO A 131 -30.46 -23.70 -34.49
C PRO A 131 -29.06 -23.89 -35.07
N ARG A 132 -28.04 -23.30 -34.44
CA ARG A 132 -26.63 -23.63 -34.72
C ARG A 132 -26.35 -25.06 -34.27
N GLU A 133 -26.04 -25.94 -35.22
CA GLU A 133 -25.43 -27.24 -34.96
C GLU A 133 -24.13 -27.06 -34.17
N LYS A 134 -24.03 -27.77 -33.05
CA LYS A 134 -22.81 -27.87 -32.26
C LYS A 134 -21.80 -28.73 -33.01
N PRO A 135 -20.52 -28.32 -33.14
CA PRO A 135 -19.49 -29.23 -33.61
C PRO A 135 -19.28 -30.32 -32.55
N VAL A 136 -19.50 -31.57 -32.96
CA VAL A 136 -19.09 -32.77 -32.21
C VAL A 136 -17.57 -32.83 -32.28
N LEU A 137 -16.91 -32.54 -31.16
CA LEU A 137 -15.47 -32.80 -30.98
C LEU A 137 -15.30 -34.27 -30.61
N GLU A 138 -14.62 -35.02 -31.48
CA GLU A 138 -14.14 -36.37 -31.18
C GLU A 138 -13.12 -36.35 -30.02
N PRO A 139 -13.15 -37.34 -29.11
CA PRO A 139 -12.23 -37.40 -28.00
C PRO A 139 -10.84 -37.89 -28.47
N ILE A 140 -9.87 -36.98 -28.46
CA ILE A 140 -8.45 -37.31 -28.61
C ILE A 140 -8.02 -38.12 -27.37
N LYS A 141 -7.75 -39.42 -27.56
CA LYS A 141 -7.10 -40.29 -26.57
C LYS A 141 -5.68 -39.79 -26.30
N ALA A 142 -5.47 -39.15 -25.16
CA ALA A 142 -4.15 -38.92 -24.60
C ALA A 142 -3.57 -40.27 -24.14
N LYS A 143 -2.41 -40.65 -24.68
CA LYS A 143 -1.56 -41.70 -24.13
C LYS A 143 -0.66 -41.05 -23.08
N ASP A 144 -0.88 -41.40 -21.82
CA ASP A 144 0.03 -41.03 -20.73
C ASP A 144 1.32 -41.85 -20.83
N PRO A 145 2.51 -41.23 -20.86
CA PRO A 145 3.73 -41.92 -20.49
C PRO A 145 3.79 -41.96 -18.95
N VAL A 146 3.65 -43.17 -18.40
CA VAL A 146 3.98 -43.49 -17.01
C VAL A 146 5.47 -43.23 -16.81
N VAL A 147 5.81 -42.12 -16.17
CA VAL A 147 7.14 -41.87 -15.61
C VAL A 147 7.05 -42.19 -14.12
N GLU A 148 7.71 -43.27 -13.71
CA GLU A 148 7.85 -43.63 -12.31
C GLU A 148 8.58 -42.52 -11.54
N PRO A 149 8.10 -42.14 -10.34
CA PRO A 149 8.77 -41.14 -9.51
C PRO A 149 10.04 -41.73 -8.90
N VAL A 150 11.20 -41.22 -9.34
CA VAL A 150 12.49 -41.48 -8.69
C VAL A 150 12.45 -40.87 -7.30
N LYS A 151 12.44 -41.73 -6.26
CA LYS A 151 12.57 -41.34 -4.85
C LYS A 151 13.91 -40.61 -4.64
N PRO A 152 13.91 -39.37 -4.10
CA PRO A 152 15.13 -38.72 -3.67
C PRO A 152 15.75 -39.50 -2.51
N LYS A 153 17.00 -39.92 -2.67
CA LYS A 153 17.80 -40.57 -1.63
C LYS A 153 18.25 -39.50 -0.64
N GLU A 154 17.47 -39.30 0.41
CA GLU A 154 17.78 -38.44 1.55
C GLU A 154 19.03 -38.99 2.26
N LYS A 155 20.13 -38.22 2.21
CA LYS A 155 21.32 -38.50 3.00
C LYS A 155 21.08 -37.96 4.41
N GLU A 156 20.97 -38.86 5.37
CA GLU A 156 20.99 -38.52 6.79
C GLU A 156 22.26 -37.72 7.13
N PRO A 157 22.14 -36.53 7.74
CA PRO A 157 23.29 -35.84 8.31
C PRO A 157 23.78 -36.60 9.56
N PRO A 158 25.10 -36.57 9.83
CA PRO A 158 25.69 -37.33 10.93
C PRO A 158 25.16 -36.86 12.29
N LEU A 159 24.82 -37.84 13.13
CA LEU A 159 24.47 -37.69 14.53
C LEU A 159 25.63 -37.00 15.26
N ILE A 160 25.43 -35.76 15.70
CA ILE A 160 26.38 -35.07 16.59
C ILE A 160 26.07 -35.51 18.01
N GLU A 161 27.04 -36.16 18.66
CA GLU A 161 26.96 -36.54 20.07
C GLU A 161 26.77 -35.30 20.97
N PRO A 162 25.89 -35.36 21.98
CA PRO A 162 25.68 -34.27 22.91
C PRO A 162 26.92 -34.06 23.80
N VAL A 163 27.53 -32.89 23.66
CA VAL A 163 28.61 -32.42 24.54
C VAL A 163 28.05 -32.25 25.95
N LYS A 164 28.58 -33.04 26.89
CA LYS A 164 28.29 -32.95 28.34
C LYS A 164 28.52 -31.52 28.85
N PRO A 165 27.55 -30.91 29.56
CA PRO A 165 27.75 -29.65 30.25
C PRO A 165 28.84 -29.80 31.32
N LYS A 166 29.85 -28.91 31.30
CA LYS A 166 30.79 -28.75 32.41
C LYS A 166 30.02 -28.22 33.62
N GLU A 167 29.86 -29.09 34.61
CA GLU A 167 29.43 -28.82 35.96
C GLU A 167 30.33 -27.73 36.56
N LYS A 168 29.74 -26.58 36.92
CA LYS A 168 30.42 -25.53 37.67
C LYS A 168 30.12 -25.76 39.15
N ASP A 169 31.18 -25.78 39.95
CA ASP A 169 31.15 -26.01 41.38
C ASP A 169 30.15 -25.10 42.12
N PRO A 170 29.42 -25.62 43.13
CA PRO A 170 28.54 -24.83 43.95
C PRO A 170 29.34 -23.90 44.87
N VAL A 171 29.14 -22.60 44.71
CA VAL A 171 29.64 -21.58 45.64
C VAL A 171 28.89 -21.72 46.97
N LYS A 172 29.64 -22.13 47.99
CA LYS A 172 29.24 -22.28 49.39
C LYS A 172 28.68 -20.94 49.94
N PRO A 173 27.42 -20.89 50.42
CA PRO A 173 26.90 -19.71 51.09
C PRO A 173 27.61 -19.49 52.42
N LYS A 174 28.15 -18.29 52.64
CA LYS A 174 28.62 -17.84 53.95
C LYS A 174 27.43 -17.67 54.89
N GLU A 175 27.39 -18.51 55.90
CA GLU A 175 26.55 -18.43 57.09
C GLU A 175 26.78 -17.06 57.76
N LYS A 176 25.71 -16.26 57.84
CA LYS A 176 25.66 -15.01 58.59
C LYS A 176 24.79 -15.23 59.82
N ASP A 177 25.25 -14.67 60.93
CA ASP A 177 24.71 -14.82 62.27
C ASP A 177 23.19 -14.60 62.37
N PRO A 178 22.51 -15.31 63.29
CA PRO A 178 21.08 -15.16 63.51
C PRO A 178 20.74 -13.74 64.01
N PRO A 179 19.77 -13.05 63.39
CA PRO A 179 19.31 -11.75 63.86
C PRO A 179 18.51 -11.89 65.16
N LYS A 180 18.84 -10.99 66.10
CA LYS A 180 18.22 -10.76 67.40
C LYS A 180 16.69 -10.64 67.28
N PRO A 181 15.88 -11.17 68.23
CA PRO A 181 14.43 -11.09 68.17
C PRO A 181 13.98 -9.63 68.24
N LYS A 182 13.42 -9.11 67.14
CA LYS A 182 12.73 -7.83 67.14
C LYS A 182 11.34 -8.03 67.73
N GLU A 183 11.06 -7.19 68.71
CA GLU A 183 9.82 -7.00 69.43
C GLU A 183 8.63 -6.85 68.46
N LYS A 184 7.53 -7.57 68.76
CA LYS A 184 6.29 -7.59 67.98
C LYS A 184 5.64 -6.21 67.97
N GLU A 185 5.94 -5.44 66.94
CA GLU A 185 5.17 -4.27 66.56
C GLU A 185 3.80 -4.75 66.04
N LYS A 186 2.72 -4.22 66.64
CA LYS A 186 1.34 -4.60 66.30
C LYS A 186 1.07 -4.28 64.83
N ASP A 187 0.76 -5.32 64.05
CA ASP A 187 0.42 -5.18 62.64
C ASP A 187 -0.70 -4.14 62.46
N PRO A 188 -0.49 -3.07 61.66
CA PRO A 188 -1.56 -2.15 61.33
C PRO A 188 -2.67 -2.92 60.60
N PRO A 189 -3.95 -2.57 60.85
CA PRO A 189 -5.08 -3.27 60.25
C PRO A 189 -4.90 -3.34 58.73
N LEU A 190 -4.91 -4.56 58.20
CA LEU A 190 -4.93 -4.84 56.76
C LEU A 190 -6.10 -4.08 56.14
N VAL A 191 -5.80 -2.92 55.55
CA VAL A 191 -6.75 -2.18 54.71
C VAL A 191 -6.97 -3.06 53.49
N VAL A 192 -8.02 -3.88 53.55
CA VAL A 192 -8.54 -4.63 52.42
C VAL A 192 -8.96 -3.61 51.37
N LYS A 193 -8.04 -3.28 50.45
CA LYS A 193 -8.36 -2.51 49.24
C LYS A 193 -9.43 -3.30 48.52
N LYS A 194 -10.66 -2.77 48.52
CA LYS A 194 -11.78 -3.32 47.74
C LYS A 194 -11.25 -3.59 46.31
N PRO A 195 -11.49 -4.80 45.76
CA PRO A 195 -11.09 -5.10 44.40
C PRO A 195 -11.65 -4.01 43.49
N ASN A 196 -10.74 -3.29 42.82
CA ASN A 196 -11.10 -2.22 41.93
C ASN A 196 -11.87 -2.87 40.77
N VAL A 197 -13.20 -2.79 40.82
CA VAL A 197 -14.07 -3.26 39.75
C VAL A 197 -13.77 -2.38 38.55
N MET A 198 -12.84 -2.81 37.70
CA MET A 198 -12.47 -2.08 36.50
C MET A 198 -13.70 -2.01 35.62
N GLU A 199 -14.18 -0.80 35.38
CA GLU A 199 -15.25 -0.58 34.41
C GLU A 199 -14.87 -1.24 33.07
N PRO A 200 -15.84 -1.84 32.36
CA PRO A 200 -15.57 -2.49 31.09
C PRO A 200 -14.91 -1.51 30.12
N LEU A 201 -13.65 -1.80 29.74
CA LEU A 201 -12.84 -0.94 28.88
C LEU A 201 -13.48 -0.79 27.50
N LYS A 202 -13.87 0.42 27.13
CA LYS A 202 -14.38 0.74 25.78
C LYS A 202 -13.41 1.67 25.06
N LEU A 203 -12.99 1.31 23.84
CA LEU A 203 -12.17 2.14 22.97
C LEU A 203 -13.08 2.91 22.01
N VAL A 204 -13.49 4.12 22.42
CA VAL A 204 -14.51 4.91 21.74
C VAL A 204 -13.97 6.30 21.43
N TRP A 205 -14.26 6.78 20.22
CA TRP A 205 -13.96 8.15 19.83
C TRP A 205 -14.90 9.14 20.51
N LYS A 206 -14.36 10.28 20.98
CA LYS A 206 -15.13 11.35 21.66
C LYS A 206 -15.19 12.62 20.81
N LEU A 207 -15.58 12.47 19.55
CA LEU A 207 -15.60 13.56 18.58
C LEU A 207 -16.86 14.44 18.70
N LYS A 208 -16.68 15.73 18.47
CA LYS A 208 -17.72 16.75 18.41
C LYS A 208 -17.66 17.49 17.07
N ALA A 209 -18.76 18.10 16.66
CA ALA A 209 -18.75 19.00 15.51
C ALA A 209 -17.75 20.14 15.73
N GLY A 210 -16.95 20.43 14.71
CA GLY A 210 -15.85 21.40 14.76
C GLY A 210 -14.52 20.84 15.23
N ASP A 211 -14.48 19.62 15.79
CA ASP A 211 -13.20 18.99 16.16
C ASP A 211 -12.32 18.82 14.93
N THR A 212 -11.02 19.11 15.13
CA THR A 212 -10.00 18.95 14.09
C THR A 212 -8.81 18.18 14.61
N PHE A 213 -8.20 17.40 13.72
CA PHE A 213 -6.92 16.75 13.96
C PHE A 213 -6.22 16.48 12.63
N LEU A 214 -4.98 16.05 12.70
CA LEU A 214 -4.15 15.72 11.54
C LEU A 214 -3.79 14.25 11.55
N GLN A 215 -3.73 13.67 10.36
CA GLN A 215 -3.17 12.36 10.10
C GLN A 215 -1.90 12.56 9.28
N GLU A 216 -0.81 11.99 9.75
CA GLU A 216 0.40 11.78 8.96
C GLU A 216 0.41 10.32 8.51
N LEU A 217 0.46 10.10 7.20
CA LEU A 217 0.62 8.81 6.57
C LEU A 217 2.00 8.76 5.91
N VAL A 218 2.80 7.78 6.29
CA VAL A 218 4.04 7.42 5.57
C VAL A 218 3.84 6.07 4.92
N VAL A 219 4.02 6.00 3.62
CA VAL A 219 3.95 4.77 2.83
C VAL A 219 5.34 4.44 2.34
N THR A 220 5.77 3.20 2.53
CA THR A 220 6.99 2.64 1.95
C THR A 220 6.62 1.43 1.11
N GLN A 221 7.06 1.39 -0.14
CA GLN A 221 6.86 0.27 -1.07
C GLN A 221 8.23 -0.19 -1.59
N LYS A 222 8.43 -1.51 -1.62
CA LYS A 222 9.63 -2.18 -2.15
C LYS A 222 9.25 -3.22 -3.21
N PRO A 223 8.68 -2.77 -4.34
CA PRO A 223 8.42 -3.61 -5.51
C PRO A 223 9.68 -4.30 -6.03
N THR A 224 9.54 -5.57 -6.38
CA THR A 224 10.44 -6.26 -7.31
C THR A 224 9.61 -6.86 -8.43
N PHE A 225 9.89 -6.43 -9.66
CA PHE A 225 9.29 -6.96 -10.87
C PHE A 225 10.25 -7.92 -11.55
N LYS A 226 9.74 -8.96 -12.21
CA LYS A 226 10.50 -9.69 -13.21
C LYS A 226 9.75 -9.73 -14.53
N VAL A 227 10.43 -9.25 -15.57
CA VAL A 227 9.97 -9.32 -16.95
C VAL A 227 10.93 -10.23 -17.69
N GLN A 228 10.45 -11.37 -18.18
CA GLN A 228 11.27 -12.34 -18.93
C GLN A 228 12.56 -12.73 -18.16
N GLY A 229 12.44 -12.91 -16.84
CA GLY A 229 13.55 -13.29 -15.95
C GLY A 229 14.45 -12.14 -15.49
N ILE A 230 14.32 -10.93 -16.05
CA ILE A 230 15.09 -9.77 -15.65
C ILE A 230 14.40 -9.10 -14.46
N ALA A 231 15.07 -9.08 -13.31
CA ALA A 231 14.56 -8.45 -12.10
C ALA A 231 14.82 -6.94 -12.08
N VAL A 232 13.78 -6.16 -11.80
CA VAL A 232 13.83 -4.71 -11.58
C VAL A 232 13.29 -4.44 -10.18
N ALA A 233 14.17 -4.08 -9.26
CA ALA A 233 13.79 -3.64 -7.92
C ALA A 233 13.59 -2.12 -7.92
N SER A 234 12.60 -1.66 -7.16
CA SER A 234 12.34 -0.25 -6.95
C SER A 234 12.05 0.01 -5.47
N LEU A 235 12.22 1.26 -5.05
CA LEU A 235 11.91 1.72 -3.70
C LEU A 235 11.17 3.04 -3.82
N LEU A 236 9.97 3.08 -3.25
CA LEU A 236 9.16 4.28 -3.16
C LEU A 236 8.85 4.56 -1.70
N GLN A 237 9.01 5.80 -1.28
CA GLN A 237 8.55 6.29 0.00
C GLN A 237 7.95 7.68 -0.17
N TYR A 238 6.74 7.89 0.32
CA TYR A 238 6.10 9.19 0.33
C TYR A 238 5.34 9.42 1.63
N GLN A 239 5.06 10.69 1.89
CA GLN A 239 4.32 11.14 3.06
C GLN A 239 3.11 11.97 2.60
N ILE A 240 1.97 11.75 3.23
CA ILE A 240 0.76 12.54 3.09
C ILE A 240 0.38 13.06 4.48
N VAL A 241 0.01 14.34 4.57
CA VAL A 241 -0.56 14.94 5.77
C VAL A 241 -1.97 15.38 5.43
N SER A 242 -2.96 14.82 6.13
CA SER A 242 -4.37 15.17 5.98
C SER A 242 -4.92 15.81 7.25
N ARG A 243 -5.74 16.86 7.11
CA ARG A 243 -6.57 17.41 8.17
C ARG A 243 -7.96 16.78 8.11
N PHE A 244 -8.44 16.33 9.25
CA PHE A 244 -9.82 15.89 9.43
C PHE A 244 -10.58 16.95 10.21
N THR A 245 -11.78 17.27 9.75
CA THR A 245 -12.71 18.19 10.41
C THR A 245 -14.06 17.51 10.54
N VAL A 246 -14.55 17.34 11.76
CA VAL A 246 -15.89 16.79 12.01
C VAL A 246 -16.91 17.88 11.68
N GLN A 247 -17.62 17.76 10.56
CA GLN A 247 -18.61 18.74 10.14
C GLN A 247 -19.92 18.57 10.92
N LYS A 248 -20.33 17.32 11.13
CA LYS A 248 -21.61 17.00 11.75
C LYS A 248 -21.51 15.75 12.61
N VAL A 249 -22.18 15.79 13.76
CA VAL A 249 -22.55 14.64 14.57
C VAL A 249 -24.07 14.53 14.45
N ASN A 250 -24.58 13.41 13.94
CA ASN A 250 -26.02 13.16 13.85
C ASN A 250 -26.55 12.60 15.18
N ASP A 251 -27.88 12.63 15.35
CA ASP A 251 -28.53 12.18 16.59
C ASP A 251 -28.30 10.70 16.91
N ASP A 252 -28.06 9.87 15.88
CA ASP A 252 -27.73 8.44 16.02
C ASP A 252 -26.24 8.19 16.38
N GLY A 253 -25.43 9.24 16.47
CA GLY A 253 -23.99 9.17 16.71
C GLY A 253 -23.14 8.99 15.44
N SER A 254 -23.76 8.88 14.26
CA SER A 254 -23.03 8.86 12.99
C SER A 254 -22.39 10.22 12.69
N LEU A 255 -21.27 10.23 11.96
CA LEU A 255 -20.49 11.44 11.69
C LEU A 255 -20.40 11.75 10.20
N VAL A 256 -20.30 13.04 9.90
CA VAL A 256 -19.82 13.54 8.61
C VAL A 256 -18.50 14.24 8.85
N VAL A 257 -17.42 13.73 8.25
CA VAL A 257 -16.06 14.23 8.43
C VAL A 257 -15.48 14.64 7.09
N VAL A 258 -14.88 15.83 7.03
CA VAL A 258 -14.14 16.29 5.85
C VAL A 258 -12.66 16.02 6.06
N GLN A 259 -12.05 15.28 5.16
CA GLN A 259 -10.62 15.06 5.07
C GLN A 259 -10.04 15.95 3.98
N LYS A 260 -9.10 16.83 4.30
CA LYS A 260 -8.35 17.65 3.34
C LYS A 260 -6.88 17.27 3.37
N VAL A 261 -6.27 16.99 2.23
CA VAL A 261 -4.82 16.79 2.14
C VAL A 261 -4.13 18.16 2.24
N GLU A 262 -3.42 18.41 3.33
CA GLU A 262 -2.70 19.66 3.58
C GLU A 262 -1.33 19.64 2.88
N GLY A 263 -0.69 18.48 2.79
CA GLY A 263 0.60 18.32 2.14
C GLY A 263 0.85 16.89 1.70
N ALA A 264 1.67 16.74 0.66
CA ALA A 264 2.16 15.46 0.22
C ALA A 264 3.56 15.65 -0.37
N ARG A 265 4.48 14.73 -0.06
CA ARG A 265 5.85 14.80 -0.57
C ARG A 265 6.44 13.41 -0.79
N LEU A 266 7.26 13.33 -1.82
CA LEU A 266 8.09 12.17 -2.08
C LEU A 266 9.31 12.22 -1.14
N LEU A 267 9.48 11.20 -0.31
CA LEU A 267 10.61 11.09 0.61
C LEU A 267 11.78 10.37 -0.05
N GLN A 268 11.49 9.30 -0.78
CA GLN A 268 12.47 8.50 -1.48
C GLN A 268 11.84 7.88 -2.74
N ALA A 269 12.58 7.90 -3.84
CA ALA A 269 12.23 7.17 -5.05
C ALA A 269 13.50 6.99 -5.89
N ASP A 270 13.63 5.87 -6.60
CA ASP A 270 14.57 5.76 -7.71
C ASP A 270 14.15 6.70 -8.86
N ASP A 271 15.06 6.97 -9.81
CA ASP A 271 14.83 7.99 -10.84
C ASP A 271 13.67 7.66 -11.78
N LEU A 272 13.50 6.37 -12.12
CA LEU A 272 12.40 5.89 -12.96
C LEU A 272 11.06 6.15 -12.25
N THR A 273 10.98 5.72 -10.99
CA THR A 273 9.78 5.87 -10.17
C THR A 273 9.47 7.33 -9.87
N ARG A 274 10.48 8.16 -9.58
CA ARG A 274 10.32 9.59 -9.31
C ARG A 274 9.64 10.33 -10.46
N SER A 275 10.07 10.07 -11.70
CA SER A 275 9.50 10.70 -12.89
C SER A 275 8.03 10.33 -13.10
N THR A 276 7.66 9.12 -12.69
CA THR A 276 6.30 8.60 -12.84
C THR A 276 5.36 9.11 -11.74
N ILE A 277 5.85 9.13 -10.50
CA ILE A 277 5.02 9.27 -9.29
C ILE A 277 5.05 10.69 -8.71
N GLY A 278 6.16 11.41 -8.91
CA GLY A 278 6.35 12.73 -8.32
C GLY A 278 5.24 13.73 -8.67
N GLY A 279 4.77 13.70 -9.92
CA GLY A 279 3.65 14.53 -10.38
C GLY A 279 2.34 14.21 -9.67
N ALA A 280 2.00 12.93 -9.53
CA ALA A 280 0.77 12.51 -8.88
C ALA A 280 0.78 12.84 -7.37
N VAL A 281 1.88 12.59 -6.67
CA VAL A 281 2.04 12.97 -5.24
C VAL A 281 1.94 14.49 -5.09
N GLY A 282 2.56 15.27 -5.98
CA GLY A 282 2.51 16.73 -5.96
C GLY A 282 1.13 17.34 -6.22
N GLN A 283 0.19 16.56 -6.76
CA GLN A 283 -1.20 16.98 -7.02
C GLN A 283 -2.16 16.69 -5.86
N LEU A 284 -1.74 15.91 -4.86
CA LEU A 284 -2.59 15.57 -3.72
C LEU A 284 -2.94 16.76 -2.82
N PRO A 285 -2.04 17.73 -2.53
CA PRO A 285 -2.38 18.87 -1.67
C PRO A 285 -3.60 19.64 -2.17
N GLY A 286 -4.52 19.95 -1.25
CA GLY A 286 -5.79 20.62 -1.55
C GLY A 286 -6.93 19.66 -1.90
N THR A 287 -6.66 18.40 -2.24
CA THR A 287 -7.73 17.41 -2.43
C THR A 287 -8.55 17.24 -1.15
N THR A 288 -9.86 17.09 -1.30
CA THR A 288 -10.81 17.03 -0.20
C THR A 288 -11.78 15.88 -0.40
N HIS A 289 -11.97 15.07 0.63
CA HIS A 289 -12.91 13.96 0.69
C HIS A 289 -13.92 14.17 1.82
N THR A 290 -15.15 13.73 1.62
CA THR A 290 -16.18 13.68 2.66
C THR A 290 -16.45 12.24 3.04
N LEU A 291 -16.22 11.93 4.31
CA LEU A 291 -16.43 10.62 4.92
C LEU A 291 -17.75 10.63 5.69
N HIS A 292 -18.58 9.63 5.45
CA HIS A 292 -19.72 9.31 6.30
C HIS A 292 -19.35 8.11 7.16
N LEU A 293 -19.39 8.29 8.47
CA LEU A 293 -19.07 7.26 9.44
C LEU A 293 -20.35 6.82 10.15
N SER A 294 -20.53 5.51 10.33
CA SER A 294 -21.57 4.96 11.20
C SER A 294 -21.34 5.32 12.68
N PRO A 295 -22.28 5.06 13.59
CA PRO A 295 -22.06 5.25 15.03
C PRO A 295 -20.90 4.40 15.60
N GLN A 296 -20.55 3.30 14.93
CA GLN A 296 -19.40 2.44 15.23
C GLN A 296 -18.11 2.91 14.55
N MET A 297 -18.14 4.09 13.94
CA MET A 297 -17.05 4.73 13.18
C MET A 297 -16.60 3.95 11.93
N ASP A 298 -17.43 3.03 11.42
CA ASP A 298 -17.18 2.39 10.14
C ASP A 298 -17.49 3.34 8.97
N VAL A 299 -16.63 3.36 7.96
CA VAL A 299 -16.82 4.23 6.78
C VAL A 299 -17.91 3.65 5.87
N THR A 300 -19.08 4.28 5.86
CA THR A 300 -20.24 3.84 5.06
C THR A 300 -20.27 4.47 3.68
N LYS A 301 -19.75 5.69 3.53
CA LYS A 301 -19.67 6.40 2.25
C LYS A 301 -18.44 7.30 2.22
N LEU A 302 -17.81 7.34 1.05
CA LEU A 302 -16.71 8.25 0.73
C LEU A 302 -17.09 9.04 -0.52
N GLU A 303 -17.16 10.35 -0.38
CA GLU A 303 -17.44 11.32 -1.45
C GLU A 303 -16.26 12.26 -1.67
N GLY A 304 -16.26 12.97 -2.78
CA GLY A 304 -15.16 13.86 -3.13
C GLY A 304 -13.87 13.11 -3.39
N GLY A 305 -12.77 13.86 -3.36
CA GLY A 305 -11.51 13.42 -3.91
C GLY A 305 -11.54 13.46 -5.42
N ALA A 306 -10.35 13.56 -5.99
CA ALA A 306 -10.16 13.50 -7.42
C ALA A 306 -10.42 12.09 -7.97
N GLY A 307 -11.65 11.59 -7.91
CA GLY A 307 -12.18 10.57 -8.83
C GLY A 307 -12.17 11.04 -10.29
N GLY A 308 -11.22 11.91 -10.68
CA GLY A 308 -11.21 12.70 -11.89
C GLY A 308 -10.00 13.64 -12.07
N ALA A 309 -9.04 13.74 -11.14
CA ALA A 309 -7.67 13.97 -11.63
C ALA A 309 -7.42 12.69 -12.42
N LYS A 310 -7.36 12.82 -13.74
CA LYS A 310 -7.31 11.70 -14.67
C LYS A 310 -6.01 10.92 -14.43
N VAL A 311 -5.90 10.16 -13.35
CA VAL A 311 -4.87 9.12 -13.18
C VAL A 311 -5.03 8.10 -14.31
N GLY A 312 -6.24 7.95 -14.88
CA GLY A 312 -6.48 7.26 -16.15
C GLY A 312 -5.89 7.93 -17.41
N ASN A 313 -5.61 9.24 -17.40
CA ASN A 313 -4.86 9.91 -18.49
C ASN A 313 -3.37 10.12 -18.15
N PHE A 314 -2.92 9.74 -16.96
CA PHE A 314 -1.49 9.53 -16.78
C PHE A 314 -1.13 8.33 -17.64
N LYS A 315 -0.64 8.62 -18.84
CA LYS A 315 0.08 7.68 -19.70
C LYS A 315 1.39 7.32 -18.98
N VAL A 316 1.27 6.56 -17.89
CA VAL A 316 2.43 5.98 -17.25
C VAL A 316 2.94 4.91 -18.20
N ASN A 317 3.98 5.25 -18.95
CA ASN A 317 4.64 4.32 -19.85
C ASN A 317 5.32 3.24 -18.99
N GLY A 318 4.65 2.10 -18.85
CA GLY A 318 5.17 0.89 -18.21
C GLY A 318 4.96 0.82 -16.70
N GLY A 319 4.21 -0.18 -16.25
CA GLY A 319 4.26 -0.84 -14.93
C GLY A 319 4.10 -0.02 -13.64
N ALA A 320 4.82 1.08 -13.46
CA ALA A 320 4.93 1.86 -12.23
C ALA A 320 3.60 2.52 -11.80
N GLY A 321 2.64 2.69 -12.71
CA GLY A 321 1.29 3.15 -12.37
C GLY A 321 0.49 2.16 -11.51
N MET A 322 0.89 0.88 -11.51
CA MET A 322 0.22 -0.17 -10.72
C MET A 322 0.43 0.01 -9.20
N GLN A 323 1.53 0.62 -8.78
CA GLN A 323 1.92 0.74 -7.36
C GLN A 323 1.14 1.81 -6.60
N MET A 324 0.82 2.94 -7.26
CA MET A 324 0.05 4.02 -6.63
C MET A 324 -1.46 3.82 -6.74
N ALA A 325 -1.92 3.20 -7.82
CA ALA A 325 -3.36 3.10 -8.10
C ALA A 325 -4.10 2.42 -6.95
N SER A 326 -3.52 1.37 -6.35
CA SER A 326 -4.16 0.64 -5.25
C SER A 326 -4.27 1.42 -3.93
N LEU A 327 -3.42 2.43 -3.68
CA LEU A 327 -3.42 3.13 -2.38
C LEU A 327 -4.13 4.48 -2.42
N LEU A 328 -4.16 5.09 -3.59
CA LEU A 328 -4.81 6.38 -3.81
C LEU A 328 -6.14 6.24 -4.54
N ASP A 329 -6.59 5.02 -4.78
CA ASP A 329 -7.97 4.76 -5.17
C ASP A 329 -8.94 4.94 -3.99
N ARG A 330 -10.23 4.85 -4.31
CA ARG A 330 -11.31 5.05 -3.37
C ARG A 330 -11.29 4.04 -2.22
N ASP A 331 -10.91 2.79 -2.48
CA ASP A 331 -10.92 1.74 -1.48
C ASP A 331 -9.72 1.90 -0.53
N GLY A 332 -8.54 2.24 -1.07
CA GLY A 332 -7.37 2.61 -0.26
C GLY A 332 -7.65 3.78 0.69
N TRP A 333 -8.26 4.87 0.20
CA TRP A 333 -8.66 5.99 1.08
C TRP A 333 -9.67 5.58 2.15
N LYS A 334 -10.64 4.73 1.79
CA LYS A 334 -11.64 4.21 2.73
C LYS A 334 -10.98 3.37 3.83
N GLU A 335 -10.04 2.50 3.48
CA GLU A 335 -9.33 1.63 4.42
C GLU A 335 -8.43 2.43 5.37
N LEU A 336 -7.69 3.42 4.85
CA LEU A 336 -6.89 4.34 5.67
C LEU A 336 -7.75 5.12 6.67
N ALA A 337 -8.94 5.58 6.23
CA ALA A 337 -9.90 6.22 7.10
C ALA A 337 -10.46 5.24 8.15
N GLN A 338 -10.78 4.00 7.76
CA GLN A 338 -11.28 2.96 8.65
C GLN A 338 -10.30 2.62 9.79
N VAL A 339 -9.00 2.58 9.50
CA VAL A 339 -7.95 2.38 10.52
C VAL A 339 -7.84 3.61 11.43
N THR A 340 -7.94 4.81 10.85
CA THR A 340 -7.87 6.07 11.60
C THR A 340 -9.02 6.23 12.59
N PHE A 341 -10.24 5.94 12.15
CA PHE A 341 -11.44 6.02 12.96
C PHE A 341 -11.75 4.70 13.67
N PHE A 342 -10.77 3.82 13.86
CA PHE A 342 -10.99 2.55 14.54
C PHE A 342 -11.64 2.77 15.92
N GLN A 343 -12.74 2.05 16.15
CA GLN A 343 -13.52 2.05 17.39
C GLN A 343 -14.07 0.65 17.64
N MET A 344 -14.18 0.29 18.92
CA MET A 344 -14.86 -0.92 19.35
C MET A 344 -16.28 -0.63 19.81
N ASP A 345 -17.18 -1.54 19.44
CA ASP A 345 -18.58 -1.56 19.87
C ASP A 345 -18.74 -2.22 21.25
N GLN A 346 -17.95 -3.26 21.53
CA GLN A 346 -18.00 -4.01 22.77
C GLN A 346 -16.89 -3.62 23.75
N PRO A 347 -17.15 -3.75 25.07
CA PRO A 347 -16.08 -3.71 26.05
C PRO A 347 -15.05 -4.82 25.82
N LEU A 348 -13.78 -4.49 25.96
CA LEU A 348 -12.67 -5.39 25.68
C LEU A 348 -12.04 -5.99 26.94
N LYS A 349 -11.77 -7.28 26.86
CA LYS A 349 -10.85 -8.03 27.74
C LYS A 349 -9.62 -8.42 26.95
N VAL A 350 -8.48 -8.53 27.64
CA VAL A 350 -7.23 -8.96 27.02
C VAL A 350 -7.42 -10.31 26.32
N ASN A 351 -6.93 -10.43 25.09
CA ASN A 351 -7.10 -11.55 24.17
C ASN A 351 -8.48 -11.71 23.54
N ASP A 352 -9.41 -10.76 23.73
CA ASP A 352 -10.65 -10.73 22.95
C ASP A 352 -10.31 -10.63 21.46
N ARG A 353 -11.06 -11.40 20.66
CA ARG A 353 -10.91 -11.50 19.21
C ARG A 353 -12.23 -11.27 18.52
N TRP A 354 -12.18 -10.58 17.41
CA TRP A 354 -13.34 -10.36 16.55
C TRP A 354 -12.88 -10.18 15.11
N SER A 355 -13.82 -10.19 14.17
CA SER A 355 -13.50 -10.00 12.76
C SER A 355 -14.49 -9.06 12.08
N LYS A 356 -14.02 -8.30 11.10
CA LYS A 356 -14.86 -7.49 10.20
C LYS A 356 -14.68 -7.95 8.75
N PRO A 357 -15.74 -7.96 7.92
CA PRO A 357 -15.58 -8.24 6.50
C PRO A 357 -14.75 -7.14 5.81
N MET A 358 -14.01 -7.50 4.78
CA MET A 358 -13.20 -6.58 3.99
C MET A 358 -13.32 -6.90 2.50
N THR A 359 -13.36 -5.85 1.70
CA THR A 359 -13.31 -5.91 0.24
C THR A 359 -12.46 -4.76 -0.26
N HIS A 360 -11.56 -5.02 -1.21
CA HIS A 360 -10.74 -4.00 -1.86
C HIS A 360 -10.72 -4.26 -3.36
N ASN A 361 -11.11 -3.28 -4.17
CA ASN A 361 -11.10 -3.39 -5.62
C ASN A 361 -9.86 -2.70 -6.21
N TRP A 362 -8.94 -3.49 -6.80
CA TRP A 362 -7.76 -2.99 -7.52
C TRP A 362 -8.04 -2.65 -8.99
N GLY A 363 -9.30 -2.43 -9.35
CA GLY A 363 -9.74 -2.12 -10.70
C GLY A 363 -9.32 -3.18 -11.71
N GLY A 364 -8.49 -2.79 -12.68
CA GLY A 364 -8.00 -3.68 -13.74
C GLY A 364 -7.14 -4.85 -13.25
N LEU A 365 -6.68 -4.84 -11.99
CA LEU A 365 -5.96 -5.96 -11.36
C LEU A 365 -6.88 -6.93 -10.61
N GLY A 366 -8.20 -6.74 -10.61
CA GLY A 366 -9.12 -7.60 -9.87
C GLY A 366 -9.42 -7.07 -8.47
N SER A 367 -9.67 -7.95 -7.51
CA SER A 367 -10.18 -7.56 -6.19
C SER A 367 -9.79 -8.54 -5.09
N TRP A 368 -9.77 -8.06 -3.86
CA TRP A 368 -9.60 -8.85 -2.64
C TRP A 368 -10.91 -8.88 -1.87
N HIS A 369 -11.21 -10.04 -1.30
CA HIS A 369 -12.36 -10.24 -0.42
C HIS A 369 -11.92 -11.08 0.78
N GLY A 370 -12.47 -10.82 1.96
CA GLY A 370 -12.08 -11.57 3.13
C GLY A 370 -12.53 -10.95 4.44
N LYS A 371 -11.68 -11.10 5.45
CA LYS A 371 -11.93 -10.58 6.80
C LYS A 371 -10.67 -10.00 7.41
N ILE A 372 -10.84 -8.95 8.20
CA ILE A 372 -9.83 -8.43 9.13
C ILE A 372 -10.08 -9.12 10.46
N ASN A 373 -9.09 -9.84 10.97
CA ASN A 373 -9.13 -10.51 12.27
C ASN A 373 -8.38 -9.66 13.28
N TYR A 374 -9.07 -9.16 14.29
CA TYR A 374 -8.48 -8.33 15.33
C TYR A 374 -8.28 -9.12 16.63
N ALA A 375 -7.30 -8.69 17.42
CA ALA A 375 -7.05 -9.17 18.77
C ALA A 375 -6.64 -8.01 19.68
N TYR A 376 -7.35 -7.84 20.80
CA TYR A 376 -6.93 -6.87 21.80
C TYR A 376 -5.78 -7.43 22.64
N VAL A 377 -4.62 -6.79 22.56
CA VAL A 377 -3.37 -7.28 23.19
C VAL A 377 -3.25 -6.82 24.64
N GLY A 378 -3.83 -5.67 24.98
CA GLY A 378 -3.70 -5.05 26.30
C GLY A 378 -3.14 -3.63 26.23
N GLN A 379 -2.69 -3.12 27.38
CA GLN A 379 -2.03 -1.82 27.46
C GLN A 379 -0.51 -1.93 27.29
N GLN A 380 0.08 -0.99 26.55
CA GLN A 380 1.51 -0.81 26.37
C GLN A 380 1.80 0.70 26.45
N GLN A 381 2.63 1.12 27.40
CA GLN A 381 2.99 2.55 27.59
C GLN A 381 1.76 3.47 27.69
N ASN A 382 0.75 3.08 28.48
CA ASN A 382 -0.53 3.76 28.63
C ASN A 382 -1.42 3.83 27.38
N LEU A 383 -1.04 3.17 26.28
CA LEU A 383 -1.85 3.03 25.07
C LEU A 383 -2.42 1.62 24.98
N HIS A 384 -3.64 1.52 24.49
CA HIS A 384 -4.29 0.24 24.20
C HIS A 384 -3.84 -0.27 22.84
N LYS A 385 -3.28 -1.48 22.81
CA LYS A 385 -2.78 -2.11 21.59
C LYS A 385 -3.79 -3.11 21.05
N VAL A 386 -4.16 -2.95 19.79
CA VAL A 386 -4.94 -3.92 19.01
C VAL A 386 -4.07 -4.43 17.88
N ALA A 387 -3.86 -5.73 17.81
CA ALA A 387 -3.22 -6.37 16.66
C ALA A 387 -4.30 -6.80 15.67
N TYR A 388 -3.98 -6.84 14.37
CA TYR A 388 -4.88 -7.41 13.38
C TYR A 388 -4.13 -8.10 12.25
N GLY A 389 -4.81 -9.06 11.60
CA GLY A 389 -4.33 -9.76 10.42
C GLY A 389 -5.42 -9.83 9.35
N LEU A 390 -5.03 -9.78 8.08
CA LEU A 390 -5.95 -9.85 6.94
C LEU A 390 -5.99 -11.27 6.40
N GLN A 391 -7.17 -11.88 6.41
CA GLN A 391 -7.43 -13.15 5.73
C GLN A 391 -8.09 -12.85 4.39
N LEU A 392 -7.29 -12.81 3.34
CA LEU A 392 -7.71 -12.33 2.02
C LEU A 392 -7.74 -13.45 0.98
N ALA A 393 -8.78 -13.45 0.16
CA ALA A 393 -8.90 -14.23 -1.06
C ALA A 393 -8.87 -13.27 -2.25
N TYR A 394 -8.00 -13.57 -3.21
CA TYR A 394 -7.89 -12.81 -4.45
C TYR A 394 -8.89 -13.30 -5.49
N ARG A 395 -9.52 -12.36 -6.20
CA ARG A 395 -10.37 -12.61 -7.36
C ARG A 395 -9.81 -11.87 -8.57
N ALA A 396 -9.39 -12.66 -9.57
CA ALA A 396 -8.90 -12.16 -10.83
C ALA A 396 -9.97 -11.33 -11.58
N PRO A 397 -9.55 -10.31 -12.36
CA PRO A 397 -10.45 -9.61 -13.27
C PRO A 397 -10.79 -10.53 -14.46
N ASN A 398 -11.99 -10.39 -15.04
CA ASN A 398 -12.35 -11.14 -16.26
C ASN A 398 -11.54 -10.66 -17.49
N ALA A 399 -11.25 -9.36 -17.54
CA ALA A 399 -10.30 -8.68 -18.40
C ALA A 399 -10.16 -7.25 -17.86
N GLY A 400 -9.00 -6.63 -18.01
CA GLY A 400 -8.75 -5.28 -17.49
C GLY A 400 -7.85 -4.46 -18.39
N MET A 401 -7.82 -3.15 -18.15
CA MET A 401 -6.83 -2.24 -18.72
C MET A 401 -6.15 -1.51 -17.57
N ILE A 402 -4.82 -1.43 -17.61
CA ILE A 402 -4.05 -0.65 -16.65
C ILE A 402 -2.96 0.11 -17.37
N ALA A 403 -2.95 1.43 -17.21
CA ALA A 403 -1.97 2.30 -17.87
C ALA A 403 -1.85 2.02 -19.38
N GLY A 404 -2.98 1.73 -20.04
CA GLY A 404 -3.03 1.41 -21.47
C GLY A 404 -2.59 -0.02 -21.84
N MET A 405 -2.16 -0.84 -20.88
CA MET A 405 -1.85 -2.26 -21.09
C MET A 405 -3.09 -3.13 -20.84
N LYS A 406 -3.34 -4.08 -21.76
CA LYS A 406 -4.42 -5.06 -21.61
C LYS A 406 -3.99 -6.16 -20.66
N ILE A 407 -4.75 -6.34 -19.58
CA ILE A 407 -4.56 -7.41 -18.60
C ILE A 407 -5.45 -8.59 -19.01
N ASN A 408 -4.80 -9.68 -19.38
CA ASN A 408 -5.47 -10.94 -19.74
C ASN A 408 -5.79 -11.77 -18.49
N GLY A 409 -5.06 -11.55 -17.39
CA GLY A 409 -5.29 -12.20 -16.11
C GLY A 409 -4.23 -11.78 -15.11
N ALA A 410 -4.52 -11.98 -13.83
CA ALA A 410 -3.56 -11.80 -12.77
C ALA A 410 -3.85 -12.83 -11.66
N GLN A 411 -2.85 -13.11 -10.84
CA GLN A 411 -2.96 -13.95 -9.66
C GLN A 411 -2.05 -13.39 -8.59
N PHE A 412 -2.59 -13.21 -7.39
CA PHE A 412 -1.85 -12.71 -6.24
C PHE A 412 -2.06 -13.59 -5.01
N GLN A 413 -1.02 -13.70 -4.20
CA GLN A 413 -0.95 -14.47 -2.97
C GLN A 413 -0.32 -13.61 -1.87
N PRO A 414 -1.07 -13.21 -0.83
CA PRO A 414 -0.50 -12.54 0.32
C PRO A 414 0.54 -13.44 0.99
N GLN A 415 1.70 -12.87 1.30
CA GLN A 415 2.77 -13.49 2.07
C GLN A 415 2.77 -12.99 3.52
N GLN A 416 2.37 -11.74 3.71
CA GLN A 416 2.20 -11.09 5.01
C GLN A 416 1.08 -10.05 4.88
N ALA A 417 0.19 -9.97 5.85
CA ALA A 417 -0.89 -9.00 5.85
C ALA A 417 -1.37 -8.78 7.29
N GLU A 418 -0.70 -7.89 8.01
CA GLU A 418 -0.94 -7.69 9.45
C GLU A 418 -0.56 -6.28 9.89
N GLY A 419 -1.11 -5.86 11.02
CA GLY A 419 -0.87 -4.54 11.55
C GLY A 419 -1.17 -4.41 13.03
N THR A 420 -0.91 -3.22 13.55
CA THR A 420 -1.20 -2.85 14.93
C THR A 420 -1.78 -1.45 14.99
N ILE A 421 -2.71 -1.24 15.93
CA ILE A 421 -3.34 0.04 16.24
C ILE A 421 -3.03 0.36 17.70
N LEU A 422 -2.58 1.59 17.95
CA LEU A 422 -2.39 2.14 19.28
C LEU A 422 -3.46 3.19 19.57
N PHE A 423 -4.28 2.92 20.58
CA PHE A 423 -5.42 3.74 20.95
C PHE A 423 -5.20 4.36 22.34
N ASP A 424 -5.37 5.68 22.43
CA ASP A 424 -5.36 6.41 23.71
C ASP A 424 -6.80 6.51 24.22
N ALA A 425 -7.15 5.67 25.20
CA ALA A 425 -8.50 5.66 25.77
C ALA A 425 -8.83 6.93 26.57
N ALA A 426 -7.82 7.60 27.13
CA ALA A 426 -8.01 8.86 27.85
C ALA A 426 -8.42 9.97 26.88
N LYS A 427 -7.72 10.06 25.73
CA LYS A 427 -8.06 10.99 24.64
C LYS A 427 -9.23 10.51 23.77
N GLY A 428 -9.60 9.24 23.85
CA GLY A 428 -10.62 8.63 23.02
C GLY A 428 -10.25 8.70 21.54
N ARG A 429 -9.05 8.23 21.15
CA ARG A 429 -8.64 8.19 19.74
C ARG A 429 -7.50 7.24 19.43
N VAL A 430 -7.37 6.88 18.16
CA VAL A 430 -6.14 6.30 17.61
C VAL A 430 -5.02 7.34 17.67
N VAL A 431 -3.83 6.91 18.08
CA VAL A 431 -2.61 7.73 18.10
C VAL A 431 -1.67 7.30 16.98
N ALA A 432 -1.56 6.00 16.73
CA ALA A 432 -0.76 5.46 15.65
C ALA A 432 -1.33 4.14 15.14
N ALA A 433 -1.03 3.82 13.89
CA ALA A 433 -1.21 2.48 13.33
C ALA A 433 -0.03 2.13 12.43
N GLU A 434 0.33 0.86 12.39
CA GLU A 434 1.32 0.29 11.49
C GLU A 434 0.70 -0.89 10.76
N GLU A 435 0.88 -0.98 9.45
CA GLU A 435 0.46 -2.13 8.66
C GLU A 435 1.58 -2.59 7.73
N ARG A 436 1.76 -3.90 7.60
CA ARG A 436 2.62 -4.51 6.59
C ARG A 436 1.82 -5.44 5.71
N PHE A 437 1.97 -5.22 4.42
CA PHE A 437 1.34 -6.01 3.38
C PHE A 437 2.38 -6.42 2.36
N ARG A 438 2.71 -7.72 2.33
CA ARG A 438 3.57 -8.32 1.33
C ARG A 438 2.77 -9.26 0.46
N VAL A 439 2.88 -9.10 -0.85
CA VAL A 439 2.15 -9.90 -1.83
C VAL A 439 3.07 -10.37 -2.95
N ARG A 440 2.87 -11.60 -3.39
CA ARG A 440 3.51 -12.13 -4.61
C ARG A 440 2.46 -12.42 -5.65
N GLY A 441 2.79 -12.23 -6.90
CA GLY A 441 1.85 -12.54 -7.97
C GLY A 441 2.45 -12.56 -9.35
N VAL A 442 1.60 -12.90 -10.30
CA VAL A 442 1.89 -12.87 -11.72
C VAL A 442 0.78 -12.10 -12.44
N ILE A 443 1.17 -11.27 -13.38
CA ILE A 443 0.25 -10.57 -14.27
C ILE A 443 0.54 -11.04 -15.69
N ASN A 444 -0.49 -11.53 -16.37
CA ASN A 444 -0.45 -11.80 -17.80
C ASN A 444 -1.00 -10.57 -18.53
N THR A 445 -0.12 -9.86 -19.22
CA THR A 445 -0.44 -8.62 -19.94
C THR A 445 -0.10 -8.76 -21.43
N ASN A 446 -0.79 -8.02 -22.29
CA ASN A 446 -0.40 -7.86 -23.69
C ASN A 446 0.46 -6.60 -23.85
N LEU A 447 1.75 -6.80 -24.15
CA LEU A 447 2.70 -5.74 -24.42
C LEU A 447 3.14 -5.84 -25.88
N LEU A 448 2.87 -4.81 -26.67
CA LEU A 448 3.22 -4.74 -28.10
C LEU A 448 2.69 -5.92 -28.92
N GLY A 449 1.47 -6.39 -28.63
CA GLY A 449 0.83 -7.52 -29.31
C GLY A 449 1.23 -8.88 -28.75
N GLN A 450 2.20 -8.96 -27.83
CA GLN A 450 2.69 -10.21 -27.26
C GLN A 450 2.20 -10.39 -25.81
N ASN A 451 1.76 -11.61 -25.48
CA ASN A 451 1.46 -11.97 -24.10
C ASN A 451 2.76 -12.08 -23.30
N THR A 452 2.90 -11.24 -22.29
CA THR A 452 4.07 -11.13 -21.42
C THR A 452 3.65 -11.44 -19.99
N LEU A 453 4.39 -12.34 -19.35
CA LEU A 453 4.26 -12.61 -17.92
C LEU A 453 5.14 -11.64 -17.13
N LEU A 454 4.53 -10.93 -16.19
CA LEU A 454 5.19 -10.06 -15.23
C LEU A 454 5.06 -10.69 -13.84
N GLU A 455 6.17 -11.10 -13.23
CA GLU A 455 6.17 -11.51 -11.82
C GLU A 455 6.33 -10.29 -10.92
N ILE A 456 5.66 -10.29 -9.77
CA ILE A 456 5.68 -9.22 -8.78
C ILE A 456 5.94 -9.81 -7.39
N ASP A 457 6.87 -9.22 -6.64
CA ASP A 457 7.00 -9.34 -5.18
C ASP A 457 6.97 -7.92 -4.62
N GLU A 458 5.87 -7.55 -3.98
CA GLU A 458 5.62 -6.21 -3.44
C GLU A 458 5.61 -6.30 -1.92
N ASP A 459 6.43 -5.47 -1.26
CA ASP A 459 6.42 -5.29 0.20
C ASP A 459 6.02 -3.84 0.52
N GLN A 460 4.86 -3.68 1.15
CA GLN A 460 4.27 -2.40 1.51
C GLN A 460 4.23 -2.25 3.02
N HIS A 461 4.56 -1.05 3.48
CA HIS A 461 4.55 -0.68 4.89
C HIS A 461 3.90 0.68 5.07
N PHE A 462 2.86 0.72 5.89
CA PHE A 462 2.08 1.91 6.22
C PHE A 462 2.36 2.29 7.66
N LEU A 463 2.56 3.59 7.88
CA LEU A 463 2.63 4.17 9.20
C LEU A 463 1.70 5.37 9.26
N ILE A 464 0.70 5.27 10.13
CA ILE A 464 -0.25 6.34 10.43
C ILE A 464 0.10 6.92 11.80
N ARG A 465 0.09 8.24 11.92
CA ARG A 465 0.19 8.97 13.19
C ARG A 465 -0.85 10.07 13.24
N ILE A 466 -1.49 10.23 14.40
CA ILE A 466 -2.51 11.25 14.62
C ILE A 466 -1.95 12.37 15.51
N HIS A 467 -2.04 13.59 15.01
CA HIS A 467 -1.51 14.80 15.66
C HIS A 467 -2.64 15.80 15.95
N GLU A 468 -2.52 16.56 17.04
CA GLU A 468 -3.49 17.63 17.36
C GLU A 468 -3.25 18.90 16.55
N LYS A 469 -1.98 19.19 16.25
CA LYS A 469 -1.53 20.39 15.56
C LYS A 469 -0.44 20.01 14.56
N MET A 470 -0.23 20.83 13.53
CA MET A 470 0.89 20.61 12.62
C MET A 470 2.17 20.72 13.42
N MET A 471 3.05 19.73 13.29
CA MET A 471 4.41 19.90 13.76
C MET A 471 5.07 20.96 12.87
N PRO A 472 5.75 21.96 13.46
CA PRO A 472 6.45 23.00 12.72
C PRO A 472 7.57 22.44 11.84
#